data_AF-A0A1X0NDE7-F1
#
_entry.id   AF-A0A1X0NDE7-F1
#
_cell.length_a   1.000
_cell.length_b   1.000
_cell.length_c   1.000
_cell.angle_alpha   90.00
_cell.angle_beta   90.00
_cell.angle_gamma   90.00
#
_symmetry.space_group_name_H-M   'P 1'
#
loop_
_entity.id
_entity.type
_entity.pdbx_description
1 polymer ?
#
loop_
_entity_poly.entity_id
_entity_poly.type
_entity_poly.pdbx_seq_one_letter_code
_entity_poly.pdbx_strand_id
1 'polypeptide(L)'
;MFLLKEADEYHDIITLPMNEGRPNTTKLEYSSSGWGLDAQMGMNRKTFLWFELALRLFPRVNYITKADDDMFLRVPQFLSDLRVIPLRGIYWGVPVGG
;
A
#
# COMPACT_ATOMS: atom_id res chain seq x y z
N MET A 1 6.30 -14.48 16.89
CA MET A 1 5.35 -15.59 17.13
C MET A 1 3.92 -15.20 16.77
N PHE A 2 3.46 -13.98 17.07
CA PHE A 2 2.13 -13.49 16.69
C PHE A 2 1.87 -13.52 15.17
N LEU A 3 2.78 -12.94 14.37
CA LEU A 3 2.62 -12.87 12.91
C LEU A 3 2.41 -14.23 12.23
N LEU A 4 3.15 -15.26 12.63
CA LEU A 4 3.02 -16.60 12.01
C LEU A 4 1.67 -17.24 12.35
N LYS A 5 1.15 -17.00 13.56
CA LYS A 5 -0.16 -17.49 13.97
C LYS A 5 -1.28 -16.73 13.23
N GLU A 6 -1.16 -15.41 13.13
CA GLU A 6 -2.10 -14.57 12.40
C GLU A 6 -2.16 -14.95 10.91
N ALA A 7 -1.00 -15.17 10.29
CA ALA A 7 -0.91 -15.59 8.90
C ALA A 7 -1.54 -16.98 8.65
N ASP A 8 -1.43 -17.88 9.62
CA ASP A 8 -2.06 -19.21 9.57
C ASP A 8 -3.57 -19.15 9.82
N GLU A 9 -4.06 -18.18 10.60
CA GLU A 9 -5.48 -18.03 10.93
C GLU A 9 -6.29 -17.32 9.83
N TYR A 10 -5.76 -16.22 9.28
CA TYR A 10 -6.51 -15.34 8.37
C TYR A 10 -6.17 -15.51 6.89
N HIS A 11 -5.00 -16.09 6.57
CA HIS A 11 -4.55 -16.34 5.20
C HIS A 11 -4.56 -15.10 4.27
N ASP A 12 -4.41 -13.91 4.82
CA ASP A 12 -4.43 -12.61 4.13
C ASP A 12 -3.14 -11.79 4.30
N ILE A 13 -2.11 -12.40 4.92
CA ILE A 13 -0.81 -11.77 5.16
C ILE A 13 0.20 -12.14 4.07
N ILE A 14 0.85 -11.11 3.53
CA ILE A 14 1.97 -11.26 2.59
C ILE A 14 3.22 -10.66 3.22
N THR A 15 4.24 -11.50 3.44
CA THR A 15 5.56 -11.07 3.91
C THR A 15 6.59 -11.26 2.81
N LEU A 16 7.40 -10.24 2.54
CA LEU A 16 8.49 -10.29 1.56
C LEU A 16 9.83 -10.07 2.26
N PRO A 17 10.92 -10.70 1.81
CA PRO A 17 12.24 -10.54 2.41
C PRO A 17 12.83 -9.16 2.05
N MET A 18 12.37 -8.12 2.74
CA MET A 18 12.81 -6.74 2.55
C MET A 18 12.98 -6.01 3.88
N ASN A 19 13.85 -4.99 3.90
CA ASN A 19 13.96 -4.08 5.03
C ASN A 19 12.98 -2.91 4.85
N GLU A 20 12.04 -2.78 5.78
CA GLU A 20 11.03 -1.71 5.80
C GLU A 20 11.58 -0.33 6.20
N GLY A 21 12.82 -0.28 6.68
CA GLY A 21 13.40 0.92 7.24
C GLY A 21 12.87 1.22 8.64
N ARG A 22 13.55 2.11 9.36
CA ARG A 22 13.11 2.58 10.68
C ARG A 22 12.63 4.02 10.56
N PRO A 23 11.41 4.33 11.03
CA PRO A 23 10.97 5.71 11.16
C PRO A 23 11.97 6.52 11.98
N ASN A 24 12.36 7.68 11.46
CA ASN A 24 13.15 8.67 12.17
C ASN A 24 12.40 10.00 12.16
N THR A 25 11.75 10.30 13.29
CA THR A 25 10.94 11.51 13.49
C THR A 25 11.78 12.73 13.90
N THR A 26 13.07 12.54 14.17
CA THR A 26 14.03 13.64 14.34
C THR A 26 14.22 14.29 12.97
N LYS A 27 13.43 15.33 12.71
CA LYS A 27 13.32 16.09 11.46
C LYS A 27 14.70 16.34 10.81
N LEU A 28 15.08 15.51 9.86
CA LEU A 28 16.14 15.84 8.90
C LEU A 28 15.50 16.64 7.78
N GLU A 29 16.07 17.82 7.52
CA GLU A 29 15.58 18.92 6.66
C GLU A 29 15.26 18.51 5.20
N TYR A 30 15.51 17.27 4.80
CA TYR A 30 15.33 16.74 3.45
C TYR A 30 14.21 15.70 3.30
N SER A 31 13.42 15.45 4.33
CA SER A 31 12.35 14.44 4.31
C SER A 31 10.99 15.15 4.30
N SER A 32 10.28 15.13 3.16
CA SER A 32 8.95 15.76 3.00
C SER A 32 7.87 15.16 3.91
N SER A 33 8.11 13.97 4.48
CA SER A 33 7.09 13.17 5.18
C SER A 33 7.30 13.05 6.69
N GLY A 34 8.42 13.52 7.26
CA GLY A 34 8.66 13.45 8.72
C GLY A 34 9.01 12.06 9.27
N TRP A 35 9.12 11.04 8.40
CA TRP A 35 9.45 9.65 8.77
C TRP A 35 10.93 9.29 8.52
N GLY A 36 11.73 10.19 7.95
CA GLY A 36 13.13 9.95 7.62
C GLY A 36 13.33 9.19 6.30
N LEU A 37 14.58 9.13 5.83
CA LEU A 37 14.92 8.56 4.50
C LEU A 37 14.71 7.03 4.45
N ASP A 38 15.11 6.31 5.50
CA ASP A 38 15.06 4.85 5.51
C ASP A 38 13.63 4.32 5.40
N ALA A 39 12.69 4.91 6.14
CA ALA A 39 11.28 4.54 6.07
C ALA A 39 10.68 4.84 4.69
N GLN A 40 11.04 5.98 4.08
CA GLN A 40 10.60 6.32 2.71
C GLN A 40 11.14 5.32 1.67
N MET A 41 12.41 4.93 1.78
CA MET A 41 13.00 3.90 0.91
C MET A 41 12.33 2.54 1.11
N GLY A 42 12.01 2.17 2.36
CA GLY A 42 11.23 0.98 2.67
C GLY A 42 9.84 1.01 2.04
N MET A 43 9.10 2.11 2.17
CA MET A 43 7.77 2.27 1.58
C MET A 43 7.79 2.18 0.05
N ASN A 44 8.81 2.76 -0.59
CA ASN A 44 9.01 2.64 -2.03
C ASN A 44 9.26 1.19 -2.47
N ARG A 45 10.13 0.47 -1.74
CA ARG A 45 10.39 -0.96 -1.99
C ARG A 45 9.13 -1.82 -1.79
N LYS A 46 8.38 -1.57 -0.72
CA LYS A 46 7.12 -2.27 -0.43
C LYS A 46 6.12 -2.06 -1.57
N THR A 47 5.99 -0.82 -2.06
CA THR A 47 5.10 -0.50 -3.18
C THR A 47 5.52 -1.21 -4.47
N PHE A 48 6.81 -1.17 -4.81
CA PHE A 48 7.34 -1.85 -6.00
C PHE A 48 7.07 -3.35 -5.96
N LEU A 49 7.44 -4.01 -4.86
CA LEU A 49 7.29 -5.45 -4.70
C LEU A 49 5.82 -5.87 -4.64
N TRP A 50 4.96 -5.08 -4.00
CA TRP A 50 3.52 -5.32 -4.01
C TRP A 50 2.95 -5.31 -5.43
N PHE A 51 3.28 -4.31 -6.25
CA PHE A 51 2.80 -4.26 -7.64
C PHE A 51 3.34 -5.42 -8.48
N GLU A 52 4.61 -5.77 -8.34
CA GLU A 52 5.17 -6.94 -9.03
C GLU A 52 4.40 -8.22 -8.66
N LEU A 53 4.14 -8.43 -7.38
CA LEU A 53 3.44 -9.61 -6.88
C LEU A 53 1.96 -9.63 -7.29
N ALA A 54 1.25 -8.52 -7.07
CA ALA A 54 -0.18 -8.43 -7.30
C ALA A 54 -0.53 -8.66 -8.77
N LEU A 55 0.28 -8.14 -9.70
CA LEU A 55 0.08 -8.38 -11.14
C LEU A 55 0.31 -9.84 -11.55
N ARG A 56 1.18 -10.58 -10.83
CA ARG A 56 1.41 -12.02 -11.08
C ARG A 56 0.32 -12.89 -10.47
N LEU A 57 -0.10 -12.60 -9.24
CA LEU A 57 -1.09 -13.41 -8.51
C LEU A 57 -2.53 -13.13 -8.96
N PHE A 58 -2.83 -11.90 -9.36
CA PHE A 58 -4.19 -11.45 -9.64
C PHE A 58 -4.35 -10.90 -11.07
N PRO A 59 -4.03 -11.66 -12.12
CA PRO A 59 -4.03 -11.15 -13.50
C PRO A 59 -5.42 -10.82 -14.06
N ARG A 60 -6.50 -11.13 -13.32
CA ARG A 60 -7.90 -10.97 -13.76
C ARG A 60 -8.71 -10.00 -12.90
N VAL A 61 -8.11 -9.33 -11.91
CA VAL A 61 -8.83 -8.32 -11.14
C VAL A 61 -9.00 -7.03 -11.95
N ASN A 62 -10.13 -6.36 -11.79
CA ASN A 62 -10.42 -5.12 -12.52
C ASN A 62 -9.65 -3.92 -11.95
N TYR A 63 -9.43 -3.91 -10.63
CA TYR A 63 -8.78 -2.82 -9.91
C TYR A 63 -7.88 -3.39 -8.81
N ILE A 64 -6.77 -2.70 -8.55
CA ILE A 64 -5.91 -2.91 -7.37
C ILE A 64 -5.96 -1.61 -6.58
N THR A 65 -6.32 -1.70 -5.30
CA THR A 65 -6.25 -0.58 -4.37
C THR A 65 -5.06 -0.77 -3.42
N LYS A 66 -4.45 0.34 -3.02
CA LYS A 66 -3.42 0.40 -1.98
C LYS A 66 -3.84 1.49 -1.00
N ALA A 67 -3.76 1.18 0.29
CA ALA A 67 -3.99 2.13 1.35
C ALA A 67 -3.18 1.75 2.59
N ASP A 68 -3.04 2.68 3.52
CA ASP A 68 -2.39 2.47 4.81
C ASP A 68 -3.33 1.77 5.80
N ASP A 69 -2.79 1.20 6.87
CA ASP A 69 -3.54 0.45 7.88
C ASP A 69 -4.29 1.34 8.88
N ASP A 70 -3.97 2.64 8.91
CA ASP A 70 -4.57 3.66 9.75
C ASP A 70 -5.66 4.49 9.05
N MET A 71 -6.09 4.09 7.85
CA MET A 71 -7.15 4.76 7.10
C MET A 71 -8.55 4.18 7.35
N PHE A 72 -9.58 5.01 7.09
CA PHE A 72 -10.97 4.58 7.10
C PHE A 72 -11.52 4.48 5.67
N LEU A 73 -12.03 3.31 5.29
CA LEU A 73 -12.63 3.07 3.96
C LEU A 73 -14.14 2.83 4.05
N ARG A 74 -14.93 3.67 3.36
CA ARG A 74 -16.37 3.46 3.17
C ARG A 74 -16.62 2.43 2.07
N VAL A 75 -16.49 1.15 2.39
CA VAL A 75 -16.54 0.04 1.42
C VAL A 75 -17.74 0.10 0.46
N PRO A 76 -19.00 0.31 0.90
CA PRO A 76 -20.12 0.33 -0.04
C PRO A 76 -20.05 1.47 -1.06
N GLN A 77 -19.62 2.67 -0.62
CA GLN A 77 -19.43 3.81 -1.50
C GLN A 77 -18.28 3.54 -2.47
N PHE A 78 -17.14 3.07 -1.96
CA PHE A 78 -15.97 2.76 -2.78
C PHE A 78 -16.30 1.75 -3.89
N LEU A 79 -17.05 0.69 -3.57
CA LEU A 79 -17.50 -0.28 -4.57
C LEU A 79 -18.52 0.31 -5.56
N SER A 80 -19.35 1.27 -5.15
CA SER A 80 -20.24 1.99 -6.06
C SER A 80 -19.45 2.85 -7.06
N ASP A 81 -18.41 3.53 -6.59
CA ASP A 81 -17.54 4.37 -7.43
C ASP A 81 -16.75 3.51 -8.43
N LEU A 82 -16.21 2.36 -7.99
CA LEU A 82 -15.50 1.42 -8.87
C LEU A 82 -16.37 0.89 -10.03
N ARG A 83 -17.71 0.94 -9.95
CA ARG A 83 -18.60 0.49 -11.04
C ARG A 83 -18.69 1.49 -12.19
N VAL A 84 -18.32 2.76 -11.96
CA VAL A 84 -18.51 3.84 -12.95
C VAL A 84 -17.19 4.38 -13.52
N ILE A 85 -16.05 4.08 -12.89
CA ILE A 85 -14.74 4.52 -13.38
C ILE A 85 -14.21 3.61 -14.51
N PRO A 86 -13.34 4.12 -15.41
CA PRO A 86 -12.77 3.30 -16.50
C PRO A 86 -11.99 2.08 -15.99
N LEU A 87 -12.10 0.96 -16.70
CA LEU A 87 -11.36 -0.28 -16.39
C LEU A 87 -9.87 -0.24 -16.79
N ARG A 88 -9.46 0.75 -17.59
CA ARG A 88 -8.11 0.83 -18.15
C ARG A 88 -7.58 2.25 -18.08
N GLY A 89 -6.29 2.38 -17.81
CA GLY A 89 -5.60 3.68 -17.79
C GLY A 89 -6.01 4.59 -16.64
N ILE A 90 -6.66 4.06 -15.59
CA ILE A 90 -7.06 4.83 -14.43
C ILE A 90 -5.99 4.75 -13.33
N TYR A 91 -5.62 5.90 -12.79
CA TYR A 91 -4.91 6.05 -11.53
C TYR A 91 -5.67 7.09 -10.71
N TRP A 92 -6.38 6.64 -9.67
CA TRP A 92 -7.35 7.44 -8.94
C TRP A 92 -6.95 7.53 -7.46
N GLY A 93 -7.03 8.74 -6.91
CA GLY A 93 -6.67 9.04 -5.52
C GLY A 93 -6.62 10.55 -5.29
N VAL A 94 -6.20 10.96 -4.08
CA VAL A 94 -6.01 12.37 -3.75
C VAL A 94 -4.68 12.86 -4.35
N PRO A 95 -4.67 13.85 -5.25
CA PRO A 95 -3.41 14.41 -5.76
C PRO A 95 -2.69 15.19 -4.66
N VAL A 96 -1.36 15.07 -4.60
CA VAL A 96 -0.51 15.86 -3.71
C VAL A 96 -0.05 17.10 -4.48
N GLY A 97 -0.38 18.30 -3.98
CA GLY A 97 0.09 19.58 -4.56
C GLY A 97 -0.99 20.44 -5.25
N GLY A 98 -2.21 20.45 -4.72
CA GLY A 98 -3.27 21.40 -5.13
C GLY A 98 -3.07 22.79 -4.52
#